data_AF-K4A9V1-F1
#
_entry.id   AF-K4A9V1-F1
#
_cell.length_a   1.000
_cell.length_b   1.000
_cell.length_c   1.000
_cell.angle_alpha   90.00
_cell.angle_beta   90.00
_cell.angle_gamma   90.00
#
_symmetry.space_group_name_H-M   'P 1'
#
loop_
_entity.id
_entity.type
_entity.pdbx_description
1 polymer ?
#
loop_
_entity_poly.entity_id
_entity_poly.type
_entity_poly.pdbx_seq_one_letter_code
_entity_poly.pdbx_strand_id
1 'polypeptide(L)'
;MGALSRPEEVVALVKLRVAAGQLKRQIPPEEHWAFAYSMLQKVSRSFALVIQQLGTECLRGVSKTAVVAIAQVCIFYLVLRALDTVEDDTSIPTDVKVPILQEFYRHIYDPNWHYSCGTNNYRVLMDNFHHVSTAFLELGEGYQKAIEEITRRMGAGMAKFICKEVETVDDYDEYCHYVAGLVGYGLSRLFHATGTEDLAPDSLSNSMGLFLQKTNIIRDYLEDINEIPRSRMFWPRDIWSKYADKLEDFKYEENSEKGVQCLNDMVTNALIHAEDCLQYMSALKDHTIFRFCAIPQIMAIGTCAFCYNNVNVFRGVVKMRRGLTARVIYETDSMSDVYTAFYEFSLLLESKIDDNDPNAALTRKRVDSIKQTCKSSGLLKRRGYHLDKSPYKPMLVSPIIFKIVLIFCSIISQVVSVISSDHDCSSAVGYYIWGTVYQVKPLLPFFHMET
;
A
#
# COMPACT_ATOMS: atom_id res chain seq x y z
N MET A 1 0.72 -22.63 -3.70
CA MET A 1 1.11 -23.20 -2.39
C MET A 1 0.69 -22.21 -1.31
N GLY A 2 -0.32 -22.56 -0.49
CA GLY A 2 -0.98 -21.63 0.43
C GLY A 2 -0.19 -21.31 1.71
N ALA A 3 -0.69 -20.35 2.50
CA ALA A 3 -0.09 -19.86 3.75
C ALA A 3 0.28 -20.96 4.77
N LEU A 4 -0.31 -22.15 4.66
CA LEU A 4 -0.06 -23.28 5.54
C LEU A 4 1.36 -23.87 5.41
N SER A 5 2.08 -23.68 4.30
CA SER A 5 3.47 -24.14 4.19
C SER A 5 4.47 -23.22 4.90
N ARG A 6 4.02 -22.13 5.53
CA ARG A 6 4.84 -21.05 6.11
C ARG A 6 4.25 -20.60 7.47
N PRO A 7 4.47 -21.36 8.55
CA PRO A 7 3.87 -21.11 9.87
C PRO A 7 4.06 -19.68 10.40
N GLU A 8 5.22 -19.08 10.14
CA GLU A 8 5.56 -17.71 10.51
C GLU A 8 4.59 -16.66 9.93
N GLU A 9 4.04 -16.92 8.75
CA GLU A 9 3.07 -16.03 8.11
C GLU A 9 1.68 -16.19 8.67
N VAL A 10 1.32 -17.41 9.06
CA VAL A 10 0.05 -17.65 9.75
C VAL A 10 0.05 -16.90 11.07
N VAL A 11 1.16 -16.95 11.82
CA VAL A 11 1.30 -16.18 13.07
C VAL A 11 1.17 -14.68 12.80
N ALA A 12 1.87 -14.14 11.80
CA ALA A 12 1.80 -12.72 11.47
C ALA A 12 0.37 -12.30 11.03
N LEU A 13 -0.30 -13.10 10.22
CA LEU A 13 -1.69 -12.86 9.78
C LEU A 13 -2.67 -12.87 10.96
N VAL A 14 -2.54 -13.80 11.90
CA VAL A 14 -3.38 -13.86 13.10
C VAL A 14 -3.17 -12.60 13.95
N LYS A 15 -1.91 -12.22 14.20
CA LYS A 15 -1.59 -11.02 14.99
C LYS A 15 -2.14 -9.75 14.34
N LEU A 16 -1.98 -9.63 13.02
CA LEU A 16 -2.51 -8.51 12.25
C LEU A 16 -4.04 -8.45 12.31
N ARG A 17 -4.73 -9.60 12.27
CA ARG A 17 -6.19 -9.67 12.43
C ARG A 17 -6.65 -9.28 13.84
N VAL A 18 -5.91 -9.67 14.88
CA VAL A 18 -6.20 -9.27 16.27
C VAL A 18 -6.02 -7.76 16.42
N ALA A 19 -4.93 -7.19 15.90
CA ALA A 19 -4.69 -5.75 15.93
C ALA A 19 -5.81 -4.97 15.23
N ALA A 20 -6.19 -5.39 14.01
CA ALA A 20 -7.33 -4.80 13.29
C ALA A 20 -8.65 -4.86 14.09
N GLY A 21 -8.88 -5.95 14.83
CA GLY A 21 -10.06 -6.10 15.69
C GLY A 21 -10.05 -5.17 16.91
N GLN A 22 -8.89 -4.95 17.52
CA GLN A 22 -8.72 -4.00 18.63
C GLN A 22 -8.95 -2.55 18.16
N LEU A 23 -8.46 -2.21 16.97
CA LEU A 23 -8.57 -0.87 16.39
C LEU A 23 -10.02 -0.49 16.07
N LYS A 24 -10.85 -1.45 15.63
CA LYS A 24 -12.29 -1.21 15.46
C LYS A 24 -13.00 -0.75 16.74
N ARG A 25 -12.45 -1.06 17.92
CA ARG A 25 -13.03 -0.66 19.22
C ARG A 25 -12.59 0.74 19.67
N GLN A 26 -11.66 1.36 18.95
CA GLN A 26 -11.09 2.67 19.26
C GLN A 26 -11.56 3.77 18.29
N ILE A 27 -12.49 3.46 17.40
CA ILE A 27 -13.08 4.41 16.46
C ILE A 27 -13.90 5.43 17.26
N PRO A 28 -13.69 6.74 17.08
CA PRO A 28 -14.50 7.76 17.75
C PRO A 28 -15.99 7.59 17.42
N PRO A 29 -16.90 7.86 18.38
CA PRO A 29 -18.33 7.63 18.20
C PRO A 29 -18.98 8.61 17.22
N GLU A 30 -18.35 9.77 16.97
CA GLU A 30 -18.86 10.77 16.04
C GLU A 30 -18.91 10.22 14.62
N GLU A 31 -20.02 10.50 13.92
CA GLU A 31 -20.33 9.89 12.62
C GLU A 31 -19.25 10.13 11.57
N HIS A 32 -18.72 11.35 11.48
CA HIS A 32 -17.69 11.72 10.51
C HIS A 32 -16.36 11.02 10.77
N TRP A 33 -15.95 10.90 12.04
CA TRP A 33 -14.75 10.16 12.41
C TRP A 33 -14.94 8.65 12.21
N ALA A 34 -16.11 8.12 12.57
CA ALA A 34 -16.43 6.72 12.33
C ALA A 34 -16.38 6.37 10.84
N PHE A 35 -16.92 7.25 10.00
CA PHE A 35 -16.82 7.15 8.56
C PHE A 35 -15.36 7.19 8.10
N ALA A 36 -14.58 8.19 8.51
CA ALA A 36 -13.19 8.36 8.08
C ALA A 36 -12.32 7.13 8.39
N TYR A 37 -12.34 6.64 9.63
CA TYR A 37 -11.55 5.47 10.03
C TYR A 37 -12.00 4.19 9.32
N SER A 38 -13.32 4.01 9.13
CA SER A 38 -13.88 2.88 8.39
C SER A 38 -13.50 2.95 6.91
N MET A 39 -13.56 4.13 6.32
CA MET A 39 -13.25 4.35 4.91
C MET A 39 -11.76 4.13 4.64
N LEU A 40 -10.89 4.62 5.53
CA LEU A 40 -9.45 4.38 5.45
C LEU A 40 -9.16 2.87 5.30
N GLN A 41 -9.78 2.01 6.10
CA GLN A 41 -9.60 0.56 5.98
C GLN A 41 -10.05 0.00 4.62
N LYS A 42 -11.13 0.54 4.06
CA LYS A 42 -11.71 0.09 2.79
C LYS A 42 -10.88 0.53 1.58
N VAL A 43 -10.35 1.75 1.57
CA VAL A 43 -9.61 2.31 0.43
C VAL A 43 -8.09 2.09 0.50
N SER A 44 -7.53 1.92 1.70
CA SER A 44 -6.08 1.83 1.91
C SER A 44 -5.59 0.39 2.23
N ARG A 45 -6.51 -0.49 2.64
CA ARG A 45 -6.24 -1.90 2.98
C ARG A 45 -5.04 -2.06 3.92
N SER A 46 -3.91 -2.58 3.42
CA SER A 46 -2.71 -2.83 4.21
C SER A 46 -2.06 -1.55 4.72
N PHE A 47 -2.17 -0.43 4.00
CA PHE A 47 -1.59 0.83 4.44
C PHE A 47 -2.40 1.48 5.58
N ALA A 48 -3.69 1.15 5.69
CA ALA A 48 -4.51 1.55 6.84
C ALA A 48 -3.97 1.01 8.17
N LEU A 49 -3.37 -0.20 8.15
CA LEU A 49 -2.74 -0.80 9.33
C LEU A 49 -1.43 -0.10 9.70
N VAL A 50 -0.68 0.37 8.70
CA VAL A 50 0.55 1.15 8.90
C VAL A 50 0.22 2.52 9.50
N ILE A 51 -0.82 3.20 8.99
CA ILE A 51 -1.30 4.46 9.57
C ILE A 51 -1.77 4.26 11.01
N GLN A 52 -2.45 3.16 11.31
CA GLN A 52 -2.95 2.90 12.66
C GLN A 52 -1.86 2.57 13.67
N GLN A 53 -0.68 2.10 13.23
CA GLN A 53 0.48 1.94 14.11
C GLN A 53 0.94 3.28 14.69
N LEU A 54 0.61 4.41 14.04
CA LEU A 54 0.94 5.76 14.53
C LEU A 54 0.42 6.07 15.95
N GLY A 55 -0.55 5.32 16.47
CA GLY A 55 -1.07 5.54 17.84
C GLY A 55 -1.04 4.32 18.76
N THR A 56 -0.50 3.17 18.33
CA THR A 56 -0.54 1.95 19.17
C THR A 56 0.63 1.84 20.16
N GLU A 57 1.77 2.48 19.92
CA GLU A 57 2.95 2.32 20.81
C GLU A 57 3.07 3.32 21.97
N CYS A 58 2.31 4.42 21.95
CA CYS A 58 2.21 5.33 23.11
C CYS A 58 1.20 4.86 24.18
N LEU A 59 0.66 3.63 24.06
CA LEU A 59 -0.27 3.04 25.03
C LEU A 59 0.37 2.64 26.38
N ARG A 60 1.65 2.97 26.60
CA ARG A 60 2.31 2.91 27.91
C ARG A 60 2.63 4.31 28.43
N GLY A 61 1.56 5.09 28.61
CA GLY A 61 1.61 6.36 29.33
C GLY A 61 2.30 7.47 28.55
N VAL A 62 1.51 8.32 27.90
CA VAL A 62 1.58 9.80 27.89
C VAL A 62 0.65 10.32 26.80
N SER A 63 -0.27 11.21 27.22
CA SER A 63 -0.97 12.27 26.47
C SER A 63 -2.01 11.93 25.39
N LYS A 64 -3.07 12.76 25.36
CA LYS A 64 -4.11 12.91 24.31
C LYS A 64 -3.56 13.20 22.90
N THR A 65 -2.24 13.36 22.76
CA THR A 65 -1.51 13.70 21.53
C THR A 65 -1.44 12.55 20.51
N ALA A 66 -1.49 11.28 20.94
CA ALA A 66 -1.33 10.13 20.04
C ALA A 66 -2.58 9.83 19.16
N VAL A 67 -3.79 10.06 19.69
CA VAL A 67 -5.04 9.95 18.91
C VAL A 67 -5.10 11.02 17.82
N VAL A 68 -4.51 12.19 18.11
CA VAL A 68 -4.48 13.36 17.23
C VAL A 68 -3.58 13.12 16.00
N ALA A 69 -2.47 12.39 16.13
CA ALA A 69 -1.59 12.06 15.00
C ALA A 69 -2.25 11.11 13.98
N ILE A 70 -2.96 10.07 14.44
CA ILE A 70 -3.69 9.17 13.53
C ILE A 70 -4.81 9.93 12.81
N ALA A 71 -5.55 10.78 13.53
CA ALA A 71 -6.66 11.54 12.96
C ALA A 71 -6.19 12.42 11.80
N GLN A 72 -5.08 13.15 11.97
CA GLN A 72 -4.51 14.01 10.94
C GLN A 72 -4.05 13.24 9.71
N VAL A 73 -3.28 12.16 9.91
CA VAL A 73 -2.78 11.34 8.79
C VAL A 73 -3.93 10.61 8.09
N CYS A 74 -4.96 10.20 8.82
CA CYS A 74 -6.17 9.61 8.26
C CYS A 74 -6.90 10.59 7.35
N ILE A 75 -7.16 11.82 7.82
CA ILE A 75 -7.84 12.84 7.00
C ILE A 75 -6.96 13.28 5.83
N PHE A 76 -5.67 13.50 6.04
CA PHE A 76 -4.73 13.81 4.97
C PHE A 76 -4.77 12.74 3.87
N TYR A 77 -4.72 11.46 4.24
CA TYR A 77 -4.83 10.36 3.28
C TYR A 77 -6.18 10.35 2.55
N LEU A 78 -7.30 10.56 3.25
CA LEU A 78 -8.63 10.52 2.63
C LEU A 78 -8.87 11.70 1.69
N VAL A 79 -8.37 12.90 2.03
CA VAL A 79 -8.40 14.08 1.15
C VAL A 79 -7.63 13.79 -0.14
N LEU A 80 -6.40 13.29 -0.04
CA LEU A 80 -5.61 12.97 -1.23
C LEU A 80 -6.19 11.79 -2.02
N ARG A 81 -6.78 10.80 -1.35
CA ARG A 81 -7.47 9.69 -2.03
C ARG A 81 -8.71 10.16 -2.78
N ALA A 82 -9.44 11.13 -2.25
CA ALA A 82 -10.58 11.73 -2.94
C ALA A 82 -10.12 12.53 -4.16
N LEU A 83 -9.01 13.28 -4.04
CA LEU A 83 -8.36 13.96 -5.16
C LEU A 83 -7.92 12.96 -6.26
N ASP A 84 -7.20 11.89 -5.89
CA ASP A 84 -6.83 10.78 -6.79
C ASP A 84 -8.08 10.21 -7.50
N THR A 85 -9.20 10.05 -6.78
CA THR A 85 -10.43 9.48 -7.35
C THR A 85 -11.02 10.36 -8.45
N VAL A 86 -10.86 11.69 -8.36
CA VAL A 86 -11.25 12.61 -9.44
C VAL A 86 -10.28 12.52 -10.62
N GLU A 87 -8.99 12.41 -10.36
CA GLU A 87 -7.97 12.25 -11.41
C GLU A 87 -8.17 10.94 -12.19
N ASP A 88 -8.28 9.83 -11.48
CA ASP A 88 -8.33 8.47 -12.01
C ASP A 88 -9.62 8.16 -12.78
N ASP A 89 -10.73 8.83 -12.47
CA ASP A 89 -12.01 8.58 -13.14
C ASP A 89 -11.99 9.10 -14.58
N THR A 90 -11.68 8.22 -15.53
CA THR A 90 -11.55 8.55 -16.96
C THR A 90 -12.89 8.85 -17.64
N SER A 91 -14.03 8.67 -16.94
CA SER A 91 -15.36 9.05 -17.45
C SER A 91 -15.64 10.55 -17.33
N ILE A 92 -14.90 11.27 -16.46
CA ILE A 92 -15.06 12.71 -16.28
C ILE A 92 -14.41 13.46 -17.45
N PRO A 93 -15.16 14.31 -18.18
CA PRO A 93 -14.60 15.18 -19.22
C PRO A 93 -13.48 16.09 -18.71
N THR A 94 -12.44 16.30 -19.52
CA THR A 94 -11.25 17.09 -19.14
C THR A 94 -11.59 18.51 -18.71
N ASP A 95 -12.55 19.17 -19.38
CA ASP A 95 -13.03 20.52 -19.08
C ASP A 95 -13.77 20.63 -17.74
N VAL A 96 -14.28 19.52 -17.22
CA VAL A 96 -14.87 19.42 -15.87
C VAL A 96 -13.82 19.00 -14.85
N LYS A 97 -12.99 18.01 -15.19
CA LYS A 97 -11.97 17.42 -14.30
C LYS A 97 -10.92 18.45 -13.88
N VAL A 98 -10.35 19.19 -14.84
CA VAL A 98 -9.23 20.12 -14.59
C VAL A 98 -9.59 21.20 -13.58
N PRO A 99 -10.73 21.91 -13.69
CA PRO A 99 -11.17 22.86 -12.67
C PRO A 99 -11.34 22.21 -11.30
N ILE A 100 -11.95 21.02 -11.21
CA ILE A 100 -12.13 20.33 -9.92
C ILE A 100 -10.78 20.04 -9.27
N LEU A 101 -9.81 19.52 -10.02
CA LEU A 101 -8.47 19.21 -9.50
C LEU A 101 -7.76 20.48 -8.99
N GLN A 102 -7.81 21.57 -9.76
CA GLN A 102 -7.18 22.84 -9.39
C GLN A 102 -7.80 23.48 -8.14
N GLU A 103 -9.11 23.29 -7.95
CA GLU A 103 -9.91 23.92 -6.91
C GLU A 103 -10.23 22.99 -5.73
N PHE A 104 -9.81 21.72 -5.79
CA PHE A 104 -10.14 20.69 -4.80
C PHE A 104 -9.76 21.12 -3.37
N TYR A 105 -8.62 21.80 -3.23
CA TYR A 105 -8.14 22.33 -1.95
C TYR A 105 -9.05 23.40 -1.33
N ARG A 106 -9.95 24.02 -2.10
CA ARG A 106 -11.01 24.89 -1.58
C ARG A 106 -12.25 24.07 -1.19
N HIS A 107 -12.55 23.03 -1.97
CA HIS A 107 -13.69 22.14 -1.74
C HIS A 107 -13.59 21.35 -0.41
N ILE A 108 -12.38 21.06 0.08
CA ILE A 108 -12.20 20.43 1.40
C ILE A 108 -12.76 21.26 2.56
N TYR A 109 -12.89 22.59 2.39
CA TYR A 109 -13.45 23.50 3.40
C TYR A 109 -14.98 23.58 3.35
N ASP A 110 -15.63 23.04 2.32
CA ASP A 110 -17.07 23.10 2.15
C ASP A 110 -17.70 21.73 2.40
N PRO A 111 -18.35 21.50 3.56
CA PRO A 111 -19.05 20.25 3.85
C PRO A 111 -20.24 19.98 2.92
N ASN A 112 -20.71 20.97 2.16
CA ASN A 112 -21.81 20.78 1.20
C ASN A 112 -21.29 20.42 -0.19
N TRP A 113 -19.98 20.51 -0.44
CA TRP A 113 -19.42 20.12 -1.72
C TRP A 113 -19.59 18.62 -1.93
N HIS A 114 -20.10 18.26 -3.11
CA HIS A 114 -20.33 16.88 -3.49
C HIS A 114 -20.08 16.71 -4.98
N TYR A 115 -19.33 15.67 -5.32
CA TYR A 115 -19.11 15.25 -6.68
C TYR A 115 -19.00 13.72 -6.73
N SER A 116 -20.01 13.06 -7.28
CA SER A 116 -20.04 11.59 -7.37
C SER A 116 -19.13 11.12 -8.51
N CYS A 117 -18.05 10.40 -8.18
CA CYS A 117 -17.14 9.79 -9.15
C CYS A 117 -16.41 8.56 -8.58
N GLY A 118 -15.71 7.82 -9.43
CA GLY A 118 -14.99 6.60 -9.09
C GLY A 118 -15.88 5.36 -8.98
N THR A 119 -15.27 4.25 -8.55
CA THR A 119 -15.96 2.95 -8.41
C THR A 119 -15.82 2.36 -7.01
N ASN A 120 -16.70 1.41 -6.65
CA ASN A 120 -16.64 0.67 -5.38
C ASN A 120 -16.52 1.58 -4.15
N ASN A 121 -15.55 1.33 -3.27
CA ASN A 121 -15.34 2.12 -2.05
C ASN A 121 -14.86 3.55 -2.34
N TYR A 122 -14.23 3.81 -3.50
CA TYR A 122 -13.81 5.16 -3.87
C TYR A 122 -15.02 6.04 -4.18
N ARG A 123 -16.04 5.48 -4.84
CA ARG A 123 -17.34 6.15 -5.01
C ARG A 123 -18.01 6.45 -3.67
N VAL A 124 -18.00 5.50 -2.74
CA VAL A 124 -18.56 5.73 -1.40
C VAL A 124 -17.83 6.85 -0.67
N LEU A 125 -16.51 6.95 -0.81
CA LEU A 125 -15.72 8.06 -0.29
C LEU A 125 -16.17 9.40 -0.89
N MET A 126 -16.29 9.49 -2.21
CA MET A 126 -16.71 10.71 -2.90
C MET A 126 -18.15 11.12 -2.57
N ASP A 127 -19.06 10.14 -2.54
CA ASP A 127 -20.47 10.38 -2.24
C ASP A 127 -20.68 10.92 -0.82
N ASN A 128 -19.80 10.52 0.11
CA ASN A 128 -19.86 10.90 1.53
C ASN A 128 -18.68 11.78 1.95
N PHE A 129 -18.10 12.55 1.02
CA PHE A 129 -16.91 13.35 1.28
C PHE A 129 -17.13 14.43 2.34
N HIS A 130 -18.39 14.86 2.54
CA HIS A 130 -18.78 15.79 3.59
C HIS A 130 -18.32 15.36 5.00
N HIS A 131 -18.29 14.05 5.30
CA HIS A 131 -17.74 13.56 6.56
C HIS A 131 -16.23 13.83 6.68
N VAL A 132 -15.48 13.68 5.59
CA VAL A 132 -14.05 13.99 5.56
C VAL A 132 -13.82 15.49 5.71
N SER A 133 -14.59 16.33 5.01
CA SER A 133 -14.55 17.80 5.16
C SER A 133 -14.88 18.23 6.60
N THR A 134 -15.88 17.61 7.23
CA THR A 134 -16.27 17.91 8.62
C THR A 134 -15.13 17.57 9.58
N ALA A 135 -14.54 16.38 9.44
CA ALA A 135 -13.39 15.95 10.24
C ALA A 135 -12.15 16.83 10.01
N PHE A 136 -11.94 17.29 8.77
CA PHE A 136 -10.87 18.21 8.39
C PHE A 136 -11.00 19.57 9.11
N LEU A 137 -12.21 20.13 9.17
CA LEU A 137 -12.48 21.41 9.83
C LEU A 137 -12.27 21.36 11.36
N GLU A 138 -12.33 20.17 11.97
CA GLU A 138 -12.02 19.96 13.39
C GLU A 138 -10.51 19.86 13.68
N LEU A 139 -9.67 19.73 12.64
CA LEU A 139 -8.22 19.72 12.82
C LEU A 139 -7.71 21.11 13.22
N GLY A 140 -6.58 21.16 13.92
CA GLY A 140 -5.91 22.44 14.21
C GLY A 140 -5.48 23.17 12.92
N GLU A 141 -5.52 24.51 12.94
CA GLU A 141 -5.27 25.38 11.77
C GLU A 141 -3.94 25.07 11.05
N GLY A 142 -2.88 24.73 11.79
CA GLY A 142 -1.60 24.35 11.19
C GLY A 142 -1.68 23.10 10.32
N TYR A 143 -2.48 22.11 10.72
CA TYR A 143 -2.70 20.88 9.94
C TYR A 143 -3.60 21.15 8.73
N GLN A 144 -4.63 21.98 8.91
CA GLN A 144 -5.49 22.38 7.80
C GLN A 144 -4.68 23.04 6.68
N LYS A 145 -3.84 24.04 7.01
CA LYS A 145 -2.96 24.72 6.04
C LYS A 145 -1.98 23.77 5.36
N ALA A 146 -1.42 22.81 6.09
CA ALA A 146 -0.50 21.83 5.51
C ALA A 146 -1.21 20.92 4.49
N ILE A 147 -2.38 20.39 4.84
CA ILE A 147 -3.19 19.55 3.94
C ILE A 147 -3.66 20.37 2.74
N GLU A 148 -4.13 21.60 2.95
CA GLU A 148 -4.54 22.54 1.90
C GLU A 148 -3.40 22.77 0.90
N GLU A 149 -2.20 23.11 1.38
CA GLU A 149 -1.07 23.44 0.52
C GLU A 149 -0.62 22.24 -0.33
N ILE A 150 -0.55 21.05 0.26
CA ILE A 150 -0.21 19.83 -0.48
C ILE A 150 -1.30 19.51 -1.50
N THR A 151 -2.57 19.55 -1.10
CA THR A 151 -3.71 19.27 -1.99
C THR A 151 -3.74 20.23 -3.18
N ARG A 152 -3.48 21.52 -2.95
CA ARG A 152 -3.42 22.54 -3.99
C ARG A 152 -2.31 22.26 -5.00
N ARG A 153 -1.11 21.94 -4.53
CA ARG A 153 0.05 21.66 -5.40
C ARG A 153 -0.12 20.35 -6.17
N MET A 154 -0.64 19.32 -5.52
CA MET A 154 -0.92 18.02 -6.13
C MET A 154 -2.01 18.14 -7.19
N GLY A 155 -3.13 18.82 -6.89
CA GLY A 155 -4.22 19.05 -7.83
C GLY A 155 -3.79 19.87 -9.06
N ALA A 156 -2.94 20.89 -8.87
CA ALA A 156 -2.35 21.63 -9.99
C ALA A 156 -1.43 20.77 -10.86
N GLY A 157 -0.63 19.89 -10.24
CA GLY A 157 0.22 18.93 -10.93
C GLY A 157 -0.56 17.90 -11.74
N MET A 158 -1.57 17.29 -11.14
CA MET A 158 -2.49 16.36 -11.82
C MET A 158 -3.17 17.04 -13.00
N ALA A 159 -3.70 18.27 -12.82
CA ALA A 159 -4.32 19.03 -13.89
C ALA A 159 -3.38 19.27 -15.09
N LYS A 160 -2.09 19.51 -14.83
CA LYS A 160 -1.06 19.63 -15.88
C LYS A 160 -0.92 18.33 -16.67
N PHE A 161 -0.83 17.19 -16.01
CA PHE A 161 -0.63 15.87 -16.64
C PHE A 161 -1.92 15.23 -17.19
N ILE A 162 -3.10 15.74 -16.84
CA ILE A 162 -4.34 15.42 -17.58
C ILE A 162 -4.30 16.03 -19.00
N CYS A 163 -3.63 17.17 -19.17
CA CYS A 163 -3.53 17.87 -20.46
C CYS A 163 -2.26 17.54 -21.24
N LYS A 164 -1.37 16.71 -20.68
CA LYS A 164 -0.03 16.43 -21.22
C LYS A 164 0.35 14.97 -20.96
N GLU A 165 0.70 14.23 -22.00
CA GLU A 165 1.26 12.88 -21.87
C GLU A 165 2.65 12.92 -21.20
N VAL A 166 3.02 11.82 -20.53
CA VAL A 166 4.35 11.65 -19.94
C VAL A 166 5.32 11.22 -21.06
N GLU A 167 6.04 12.19 -21.60
CA GLU A 167 6.93 11.96 -22.74
C GLU A 167 8.34 11.55 -22.26
N THR A 168 8.94 12.34 -21.38
CA THR A 168 10.33 12.13 -20.94
C THR A 168 10.45 11.51 -19.56
N VAL A 169 11.65 11.04 -19.20
CA VAL A 169 11.95 10.62 -17.82
C VAL A 169 11.80 11.80 -16.84
N ASP A 170 12.12 13.02 -17.27
CA ASP A 170 11.93 14.23 -16.45
C ASP A 170 10.44 14.52 -16.21
N ASP A 171 9.59 14.32 -17.23
CA ASP A 171 8.14 14.42 -17.08
C ASP A 171 7.61 13.37 -16.10
N TYR A 172 8.16 12.15 -16.16
CA TYR A 172 7.80 11.07 -15.26
C TYR A 172 8.20 11.37 -13.80
N ASP A 173 9.40 11.92 -13.59
CA ASP A 173 9.88 12.36 -12.29
C ASP A 173 9.07 13.55 -11.75
N GLU A 174 8.68 14.49 -12.62
CA GLU A 174 7.84 15.63 -12.27
C GLU A 174 6.41 15.18 -11.90
N TYR A 175 5.81 14.27 -12.67
CA TYR A 175 4.52 13.69 -12.34
C TYR A 175 4.57 13.00 -10.97
N CYS A 176 5.55 12.12 -10.76
CA CYS A 176 5.75 11.43 -9.49
C CYS A 176 6.02 12.41 -8.33
N HIS A 177 6.70 13.52 -8.59
CA HIS A 177 6.89 14.59 -7.60
C HIS A 177 5.55 15.14 -7.13
N TYR A 178 4.65 15.52 -8.05
CA TYR A 178 3.36 16.09 -7.67
C TYR A 178 2.48 15.10 -6.90
N VAL A 179 2.36 13.86 -7.36
CA VAL A 179 1.39 12.91 -6.79
C VAL A 179 1.91 12.13 -5.58
N ALA A 180 3.22 12.08 -5.36
CA ALA A 180 3.81 11.34 -4.24
C ALA A 180 4.98 12.03 -3.56
N GLY A 181 5.85 12.71 -4.31
CA GLY A 181 6.95 13.50 -3.73
C GLY A 181 6.47 14.54 -2.72
N LEU A 182 5.43 15.31 -3.09
CA LEU A 182 4.74 16.28 -2.22
C LEU A 182 4.20 15.66 -0.93
N VAL A 183 3.73 14.42 -0.99
CA VAL A 183 3.27 13.70 0.21
C VAL A 183 4.44 13.42 1.14
N GLY A 184 5.60 13.02 0.60
CA GLY A 184 6.85 12.88 1.34
C GLY A 184 7.23 14.18 2.06
N TYR A 185 7.25 15.31 1.34
CA TYR A 185 7.51 16.63 1.93
C TYR A 185 6.54 17.00 3.05
N GLY A 186 5.24 16.80 2.82
CA GLY A 186 4.20 17.10 3.81
C GLY A 186 4.40 16.31 5.10
N LEU A 187 4.69 15.02 4.98
CA LEU A 187 4.97 14.13 6.11
C LEU A 187 6.25 14.51 6.85
N SER A 188 7.37 14.76 6.14
CA SER A 188 8.63 15.17 6.78
C SER A 188 8.49 16.48 7.56
N ARG A 189 7.74 17.46 7.01
CA ARG A 189 7.44 18.71 7.73
C ARG A 189 6.53 18.49 8.92
N LEU A 190 5.55 17.60 8.83
CA LEU A 190 4.67 17.22 9.94
C LEU A 190 5.48 16.61 11.09
N PHE A 191 6.37 15.66 10.79
CA PHE A 191 7.23 15.00 11.76
C PHE A 191 8.24 15.97 12.40
N HIS A 192 8.72 16.95 11.65
CA HIS A 192 9.57 18.00 12.19
C HIS A 192 8.79 18.94 13.12
N ALA A 193 7.57 19.33 12.74
CA ALA A 193 6.72 20.24 13.51
C ALA A 193 6.29 19.64 14.86
N THR A 194 6.20 18.31 14.99
CA THR A 194 5.95 17.63 16.27
C THR A 194 7.17 17.61 17.19
N GLY A 195 8.35 18.02 16.70
CA GLY A 195 9.62 18.00 17.45
C GLY A 195 10.20 16.59 17.63
N THR A 196 9.66 15.60 16.93
CA THR A 196 10.08 14.19 17.01
C THR A 196 11.22 13.88 16.06
N GLU A 197 11.34 14.61 14.95
CA GLU A 197 12.34 14.38 13.90
C GLU A 197 13.08 15.66 13.49
N ASP A 198 14.29 15.48 12.98
CA ASP A 198 14.99 16.53 12.25
C ASP A 198 14.39 16.65 10.84
N LEU A 199 14.40 17.86 10.27
CA LEU A 199 13.90 18.05 8.91
C LEU A 199 14.84 17.38 7.90
N ALA A 200 14.33 16.36 7.21
CA ALA A 200 15.08 15.68 6.15
C ALA A 200 15.31 16.60 4.94
N PRO A 201 16.42 16.43 4.21
CA PRO A 201 16.63 17.10 2.93
C PRO A 201 15.47 16.86 1.96
N ASP A 202 15.18 17.91 1.19
CA ASP A 202 14.08 17.92 0.23
C ASP A 202 14.19 16.79 -0.81
N SER A 203 15.40 16.52 -1.29
CA SER A 203 15.66 15.44 -2.26
C SER A 203 15.33 14.05 -1.70
N LEU A 204 15.69 13.78 -0.44
CA LEU A 204 15.41 12.48 0.19
C LEU A 204 13.91 12.28 0.43
N SER A 205 13.23 13.33 0.89
CA SER A 205 11.78 13.32 1.09
C SER A 205 11.04 13.07 -0.22
N ASN A 206 11.51 13.68 -1.32
CA ASN A 206 10.99 13.42 -2.66
C ASN A 206 11.24 11.98 -3.11
N SER A 207 12.47 11.47 -2.98
CA SER A 207 12.83 10.11 -3.36
C SER A 207 11.99 9.04 -2.65
N MET A 208 11.63 9.25 -1.37
CA MET A 208 10.70 8.38 -0.65
C MET A 208 9.34 8.27 -1.35
N GLY A 209 8.79 9.38 -1.85
CA GLY A 209 7.53 9.40 -2.60
C GLY A 209 7.68 8.80 -4.00
N LEU A 210 8.72 9.19 -4.73
CA LEU A 210 9.00 8.71 -6.09
C LEU A 210 9.17 7.19 -6.12
N PHE A 211 9.89 6.60 -5.15
CA PHE A 211 10.10 5.14 -5.15
C PHE A 211 8.77 4.37 -5.02
N LEU A 212 7.87 4.82 -4.13
CA LEU A 212 6.54 4.24 -3.96
C LEU A 212 5.71 4.40 -5.24
N GLN A 213 5.68 5.61 -5.80
CA GLN A 213 4.84 5.91 -6.95
C GLN A 213 5.28 5.15 -8.20
N LYS A 214 6.58 5.16 -8.51
CA LYS A 214 7.13 4.43 -9.66
C LYS A 214 6.86 2.93 -9.53
N THR A 215 6.98 2.39 -8.32
CA THR A 215 6.67 0.98 -8.07
C THR A 215 5.20 0.65 -8.33
N ASN A 216 4.28 1.53 -7.92
CA ASN A 216 2.85 1.35 -8.19
C ASN A 216 2.56 1.43 -9.69
N ILE A 217 3.08 2.44 -10.39
CA ILE A 217 2.91 2.62 -11.85
C ILE A 217 3.44 1.41 -12.63
N ILE A 218 4.56 0.82 -12.20
CA ILE A 218 5.10 -0.39 -12.82
C ILE A 218 4.14 -1.56 -12.66
N ARG A 219 3.64 -1.77 -11.43
CA ARG A 219 2.82 -2.92 -11.08
C ARG A 219 1.41 -2.83 -11.65
N ASP A 220 0.87 -1.61 -11.77
CA ASP A 220 -0.52 -1.33 -12.17
C ASP A 220 -0.72 -1.13 -13.68
N TYR A 221 0.33 -1.34 -14.49
CA TYR A 221 0.28 -1.24 -15.95
C TYR A 221 -1.02 -1.77 -16.58
N LEU A 222 -1.42 -3.01 -16.25
CA LEU A 222 -2.58 -3.64 -16.89
C LEU A 222 -3.91 -3.03 -16.45
N GLU A 223 -3.99 -2.57 -15.20
CA GLU A 223 -5.16 -1.85 -14.67
C GLU A 223 -5.29 -0.50 -15.38
N ASP A 224 -4.17 0.23 -15.50
CA ASP A 224 -4.12 1.56 -16.12
C ASP A 224 -4.43 1.50 -17.63
N ILE A 225 -3.84 0.55 -18.36
CA ILE A 225 -4.04 0.39 -19.81
C ILE A 225 -5.45 -0.08 -20.17
N ASN A 226 -6.11 -0.88 -19.33
CA ASN A 226 -7.46 -1.37 -19.61
C ASN A 226 -8.57 -0.48 -19.06
N GLU A 227 -8.24 0.68 -18.50
CA GLU A 227 -9.24 1.64 -18.01
C GLU A 227 -10.17 2.11 -19.13
N ILE A 228 -11.46 2.29 -18.83
CA ILE A 228 -12.52 2.63 -19.79
C ILE A 228 -13.24 3.89 -19.27
N PRO A 229 -13.49 4.92 -20.12
CA PRO A 229 -13.41 4.91 -21.59
C PRO A 229 -12.03 5.15 -22.21
N ARG A 230 -11.01 5.52 -21.43
CA ARG A 230 -9.67 5.82 -21.95
C ARG A 230 -8.60 5.20 -21.06
N SER A 231 -7.54 4.67 -21.67
CA SER A 231 -6.36 4.19 -20.97
C SER A 231 -5.64 5.31 -20.23
N ARG A 232 -5.07 4.98 -19.07
CA ARG A 232 -4.16 5.86 -18.33
C ARG A 232 -2.72 5.46 -18.67
N MET A 233 -1.94 6.41 -19.20
CA MET A 233 -0.59 6.14 -19.72
C MET A 233 0.47 6.90 -18.91
N PHE A 234 1.05 6.21 -17.92
CA PHE A 234 2.05 6.81 -17.02
C PHE A 234 3.50 6.42 -17.34
N TRP A 235 3.73 5.38 -18.15
CA TRP A 235 5.07 5.00 -18.54
C TRP A 235 5.61 6.03 -19.56
N PRO A 236 6.82 6.59 -19.35
CA PRO A 236 7.34 7.63 -20.22
C PRO A 236 7.67 7.11 -21.62
N ARG A 237 7.30 7.86 -22.66
CA ARG A 237 7.60 7.54 -24.06
C ARG A 237 9.08 7.28 -24.31
N ASP A 238 9.97 8.06 -23.69
CA ASP A 238 11.43 7.87 -23.74
C ASP A 238 11.90 6.47 -23.31
N ILE A 239 11.12 5.76 -22.51
CA ILE A 239 11.40 4.38 -22.12
C ILE A 239 10.67 3.41 -23.06
N TRP A 240 9.34 3.46 -23.12
CA TRP A 240 8.58 2.38 -23.77
C TRP A 240 8.70 2.36 -25.30
N SER A 241 8.93 3.52 -25.94
CA SER A 241 9.04 3.60 -27.41
C SER A 241 10.29 2.92 -27.98
N LYS A 242 11.25 2.56 -27.13
CA LYS A 242 12.40 1.72 -27.51
C LYS A 242 12.00 0.27 -27.81
N TYR A 243 10.83 -0.16 -27.32
CA TYR A 243 10.44 -1.56 -27.28
C TYR A 243 9.17 -1.87 -28.09
N ALA A 244 8.26 -0.91 -28.25
CA ALA A 244 7.03 -1.04 -29.05
C ALA A 244 6.57 0.31 -29.60
N ASP A 245 5.71 0.29 -30.62
CA ASP A 245 5.14 1.48 -31.25
C ASP A 245 4.04 2.13 -30.38
N LYS A 246 3.34 1.32 -29.56
CA LYS A 246 2.33 1.77 -28.61
C LYS A 246 2.53 1.12 -27.26
N LEU A 247 2.26 1.85 -26.19
CA LEU A 247 2.42 1.34 -24.83
C LEU A 247 1.49 0.15 -24.57
N GLU A 248 0.25 0.21 -25.06
CA GLU A 248 -0.78 -0.80 -24.83
C GLU A 248 -0.42 -2.16 -25.42
N ASP A 249 0.49 -2.19 -26.41
CA ASP A 249 0.84 -3.38 -27.16
C ASP A 249 1.50 -4.45 -26.26
N PHE A 250 2.08 -4.07 -25.11
CA PHE A 250 2.71 -5.02 -24.18
C PHE A 250 1.72 -5.97 -23.51
N LYS A 251 0.40 -5.71 -23.57
CA LYS A 251 -0.60 -6.66 -23.05
C LYS A 251 -0.80 -7.88 -23.96
N TYR A 252 -0.34 -7.81 -25.21
CA TYR A 252 -0.47 -8.90 -26.17
C TYR A 252 0.73 -9.85 -26.10
N GLU A 253 0.47 -11.16 -26.25
CA GLU A 253 1.45 -12.20 -25.98
C GLU A 253 2.66 -12.13 -26.94
N GLU A 254 2.44 -11.75 -28.20
CA GLU A 254 3.46 -11.53 -29.21
C GLU A 254 4.53 -10.50 -28.81
N ASN A 255 4.19 -9.56 -27.93
CA ASN A 255 5.10 -8.51 -27.47
C ASN A 255 5.73 -8.83 -26.10
N SER A 256 5.54 -10.04 -25.56
CA SER A 256 5.97 -10.40 -24.20
C SER A 256 7.47 -10.15 -23.96
N GLU A 257 8.33 -10.50 -24.91
CA GLU A 257 9.79 -10.30 -24.75
C GLU A 257 10.15 -8.81 -24.63
N LYS A 258 9.61 -7.99 -25.54
CA LYS A 258 9.83 -6.53 -25.56
C LYS A 258 9.18 -5.83 -24.37
N GLY A 259 7.98 -6.26 -23.99
CA GLY A 259 7.31 -5.79 -22.78
C GLY A 259 8.14 -6.06 -21.53
N VAL A 260 8.70 -7.26 -21.40
CA VAL A 260 9.56 -7.59 -20.24
C VAL A 260 10.86 -6.78 -20.25
N GLN A 261 11.48 -6.54 -21.41
CA GLN A 261 12.65 -5.64 -21.50
C GLN A 261 12.30 -4.20 -21.08
N CYS A 262 11.13 -3.69 -21.49
CA CYS A 262 10.64 -2.38 -21.08
C CYS A 262 10.34 -2.33 -19.56
N LEU A 263 9.73 -3.38 -19.03
CA LEU A 263 9.48 -3.53 -17.59
C LEU A 263 10.78 -3.49 -16.78
N ASN A 264 11.83 -4.15 -17.28
CA ASN A 264 13.14 -4.13 -16.65
C ASN A 264 13.80 -2.74 -16.68
N ASP A 265 13.61 -1.95 -17.75
CA ASP A 265 14.03 -0.54 -17.80
C ASP A 265 13.29 0.29 -16.73
N MET A 266 11.95 0.15 -16.66
CA MET A 266 11.13 0.86 -15.67
C MET A 266 11.51 0.51 -14.22
N VAL A 267 11.68 -0.77 -13.90
CA VAL A 267 12.13 -1.20 -12.57
C VAL A 267 13.53 -0.67 -12.29
N THR A 268 14.44 -0.79 -13.25
CA THR A 268 15.79 -0.24 -13.12
C THR A 268 15.73 1.24 -12.78
N ASN A 269 14.92 2.04 -13.51
CA ASN A 269 14.68 3.46 -13.25
C ASN A 269 14.25 3.72 -11.80
N ALA A 270 13.24 2.99 -11.30
CA ALA A 270 12.75 3.13 -9.93
C ALA A 270 13.85 2.88 -8.87
N LEU A 271 14.78 1.95 -9.11
CA LEU A 271 15.85 1.61 -8.18
C LEU A 271 16.85 2.76 -7.88
N ILE A 272 16.85 3.87 -8.64
CA ILE A 272 17.65 5.07 -8.28
C ILE A 272 17.34 5.54 -6.86
N HIS A 273 16.07 5.47 -6.45
CA HIS A 273 15.61 6.07 -5.21
C HIS A 273 15.87 5.19 -3.98
N ALA A 274 16.30 3.93 -4.16
CA ALA A 274 16.39 2.97 -3.07
C ALA A 274 17.42 3.37 -2.00
N GLU A 275 18.57 3.92 -2.41
CA GLU A 275 19.61 4.35 -1.47
C GLU A 275 19.21 5.61 -0.70
N ASP A 276 18.58 6.57 -1.38
CA ASP A 276 17.98 7.75 -0.74
C ASP A 276 16.92 7.35 0.29
N CYS A 277 16.10 6.34 -0.02
CA CYS A 277 15.12 5.82 0.93
C CYS A 277 15.80 5.21 2.16
N LEU A 278 16.85 4.41 1.97
CA LEU A 278 17.65 3.85 3.08
C LEU A 278 18.27 4.96 3.93
N GLN A 279 18.82 6.00 3.29
CA GLN A 279 19.39 7.15 3.98
C GLN A 279 18.31 7.90 4.80
N TYR A 280 17.17 8.21 4.20
CA TYR A 280 16.04 8.86 4.88
C TYR A 280 15.62 8.07 6.12
N MET A 281 15.33 6.78 5.96
CA MET A 281 14.85 5.93 7.07
C MET A 281 15.90 5.74 8.17
N SER A 282 17.19 5.77 7.83
CA SER A 282 18.27 5.67 8.82
C SER A 282 18.41 6.87 9.73
N ALA A 283 17.85 8.02 9.33
CA ALA A 283 17.89 9.26 10.11
C ALA A 283 16.69 9.42 11.06
N LEU A 284 15.65 8.59 10.92
CA LEU A 284 14.44 8.65 11.74
C LEU A 284 14.72 8.19 13.17
N LYS A 285 14.21 8.94 14.15
CA LYS A 285 14.46 8.74 15.59
C LYS A 285 13.27 8.13 16.31
N ASP A 286 12.06 8.59 15.98
CA ASP A 286 10.84 8.08 16.56
C ASP A 286 10.48 6.73 15.94
N HIS A 287 10.31 5.73 16.80
CA HIS A 287 10.07 4.35 16.37
C HIS A 287 8.77 4.19 15.56
N THR A 288 7.76 4.98 15.90
CA THR A 288 6.44 4.88 15.29
C THR A 288 6.45 5.52 13.89
N ILE A 289 7.08 6.69 13.75
CA ILE A 289 7.34 7.35 12.47
C ILE A 289 8.25 6.48 11.58
N PHE A 290 9.28 5.89 12.18
CA PHE A 290 10.18 4.96 11.49
C PHE A 290 9.40 3.81 10.85
N ARG A 291 8.57 3.09 11.62
CA ARG A 291 7.77 1.97 11.09
C ARG A 291 6.81 2.43 9.99
N PHE A 292 6.16 3.57 10.18
CA PHE A 292 5.25 4.16 9.20
C PHE A 292 5.95 4.42 7.86
N CYS A 293 7.18 4.93 7.89
CA CYS A 293 7.98 5.17 6.68
C CYS A 293 8.58 3.86 6.12
N ALA A 294 9.06 2.96 6.98
CA ALA A 294 9.83 1.78 6.59
C ALA A 294 9.01 0.70 5.90
N ILE A 295 7.82 0.41 6.41
CA ILE A 295 6.99 -0.68 5.91
C ILE A 295 6.62 -0.50 4.42
N PRO A 296 6.12 0.68 3.96
CA PRO A 296 5.85 0.92 2.55
C PRO A 296 7.08 0.77 1.66
N GLN A 297 8.26 1.22 2.12
CA GLN A 297 9.49 1.15 1.33
C GLN A 297 9.99 -0.30 1.18
N ILE A 298 9.88 -1.13 2.23
CA ILE A 298 10.14 -2.57 2.13
C ILE A 298 9.17 -3.23 1.13
N MET A 299 7.89 -2.85 1.16
CA MET A 299 6.91 -3.36 0.20
C MET A 299 7.22 -2.92 -1.23
N ALA A 300 7.75 -1.72 -1.42
CA ALA A 300 8.13 -1.21 -2.73
C ALA A 300 9.29 -1.99 -3.33
N ILE A 301 10.43 -2.11 -2.62
CA ILE A 301 11.56 -2.92 -3.12
C ILE A 301 11.16 -4.39 -3.33
N GLY A 302 10.29 -4.93 -2.47
CA GLY A 302 9.74 -6.27 -2.66
C GLY A 302 8.88 -6.38 -3.92
N THR A 303 8.04 -5.39 -4.20
CA THR A 303 7.20 -5.36 -5.41
C THR A 303 8.05 -5.17 -6.66
N CYS A 304 9.06 -4.29 -6.66
CA CYS A 304 10.06 -4.20 -7.72
C CYS A 304 10.71 -5.56 -7.96
N ALA A 305 11.16 -6.23 -6.89
CA ALA A 305 11.74 -7.56 -6.99
C ALA A 305 10.75 -8.57 -7.58
N PHE A 306 9.45 -8.57 -7.25
CA PHE A 306 8.47 -9.49 -7.85
C PHE A 306 8.11 -9.14 -9.30
N CYS A 307 8.12 -7.87 -9.68
CA CYS A 307 7.80 -7.42 -11.04
C CYS A 307 8.99 -7.61 -12.00
N TYR A 308 10.23 -7.48 -11.53
CA TYR A 308 11.41 -7.58 -12.39
C TYR A 308 11.45 -8.91 -13.15
N ASN A 309 11.65 -8.85 -14.47
CA ASN A 309 11.70 -9.97 -15.40
C ASN A 309 10.47 -10.90 -15.29
N ASN A 310 9.26 -10.34 -15.13
CA ASN A 310 8.03 -11.10 -14.91
C ASN A 310 6.90 -10.68 -15.86
N VAL A 311 6.63 -11.50 -16.87
CA VAL A 311 5.58 -11.26 -17.88
C VAL A 311 4.18 -11.14 -17.27
N ASN A 312 3.95 -11.65 -16.06
CA ASN A 312 2.62 -11.61 -15.44
C ASN A 312 2.16 -10.18 -15.09
N VAL A 313 3.06 -9.19 -15.06
CA VAL A 313 2.69 -7.77 -14.95
C VAL A 313 1.75 -7.34 -16.09
N PHE A 314 1.89 -7.95 -17.26
CA PHE A 314 1.08 -7.68 -18.45
C PHE A 314 -0.18 -8.55 -18.55
N ARG A 315 -0.36 -9.51 -17.65
CA ARG A 315 -1.42 -10.54 -17.73
C ARG A 315 -2.35 -10.55 -16.52
N GLY A 316 -1.92 -9.93 -15.42
CA GLY A 316 -2.71 -9.86 -14.20
C GLY A 316 -2.00 -9.08 -13.12
N VAL A 317 -2.42 -9.32 -11.88
CA VAL A 317 -1.98 -8.54 -10.74
C VAL A 317 -0.80 -9.22 -10.04
N VAL A 318 0.39 -8.64 -10.18
CA VAL A 318 1.58 -9.06 -9.42
C VAL A 318 1.58 -8.39 -8.05
N LYS A 319 1.41 -9.17 -6.98
CA LYS A 319 1.40 -8.67 -5.60
C LYS A 319 2.21 -9.54 -4.67
N MET A 320 2.83 -8.90 -3.68
CA MET A 320 3.32 -9.61 -2.51
C MET A 320 2.17 -10.38 -1.87
N ARG A 321 2.37 -11.67 -1.67
CA ARG A 321 1.39 -12.54 -1.00
C ARG A 321 1.12 -12.04 0.42
N ARG A 322 -0.16 -12.09 0.83
CA ARG A 322 -0.66 -11.52 2.10
C ARG A 322 0.13 -11.95 3.34
N GLY A 323 0.61 -13.20 3.38
CA GLY A 323 1.43 -13.69 4.49
C GLY A 323 2.77 -12.97 4.64
N LEU A 324 3.45 -12.69 3.52
CA LEU A 324 4.71 -11.92 3.52
C LEU A 324 4.45 -10.48 3.91
N THR A 325 3.40 -9.86 3.35
CA THR A 325 2.97 -8.51 3.71
C THR A 325 2.71 -8.40 5.22
N ALA A 326 2.01 -9.38 5.81
CA ALA A 326 1.77 -9.41 7.25
C ALA A 326 3.07 -9.55 8.06
N ARG A 327 4.03 -10.37 7.60
CA ARG A 327 5.34 -10.48 8.23
C ARG A 327 6.12 -9.17 8.15
N VAL A 328 6.18 -8.52 6.99
CA VAL A 328 6.83 -7.22 6.85
C VAL A 328 6.22 -6.20 7.82
N ILE A 329 4.90 -6.07 7.88
CA ILE A 329 4.23 -5.14 8.81
C ILE A 329 4.56 -5.46 10.27
N TYR A 330 4.58 -6.75 10.62
CA TYR A 330 4.72 -7.20 12.00
C TYR A 330 6.17 -7.23 12.50
N GLU A 331 7.12 -7.64 11.65
CA GLU A 331 8.53 -7.87 12.00
C GLU A 331 9.41 -6.63 11.78
N THR A 332 8.96 -5.62 11.03
CA THR A 332 9.72 -4.38 10.84
C THR A 332 9.67 -3.52 12.11
N ASP A 333 10.81 -3.44 12.79
CA ASP A 333 10.96 -2.74 14.08
C ASP A 333 12.24 -1.88 14.14
N SER A 334 13.18 -2.08 13.22
CA SER A 334 14.46 -1.36 13.23
C SER A 334 15.09 -1.25 11.84
N MET A 335 16.10 -0.39 11.68
CA MET A 335 16.89 -0.34 10.45
C MET A 335 17.57 -1.67 10.12
N SER A 336 17.86 -2.52 11.11
CA SER A 336 18.34 -3.89 10.86
C SER A 336 17.35 -4.70 10.05
N ASP A 337 16.04 -4.56 10.31
CA ASP A 337 14.96 -5.19 9.52
C ASP A 337 14.89 -4.64 8.10
N VAL A 338 15.00 -3.31 7.95
CA VAL A 338 14.98 -2.62 6.67
C VAL A 338 16.15 -3.06 5.79
N TYR A 339 17.39 -2.96 6.30
CA TYR A 339 18.57 -3.38 5.55
C TYR A 339 18.51 -4.87 5.19
N THR A 340 18.02 -5.72 6.09
CA THR A 340 17.85 -7.15 5.79
C THR A 340 16.83 -7.37 4.68
N ALA A 341 15.68 -6.69 4.73
CA ALA A 341 14.65 -6.82 3.70
C ALA A 341 15.13 -6.31 2.34
N PHE A 342 15.70 -5.10 2.29
CA PHE A 342 16.25 -4.52 1.07
C PHE A 342 17.33 -5.42 0.47
N TYR A 343 18.22 -5.97 1.31
CA TYR A 343 19.24 -6.90 0.86
C TYR A 343 18.65 -8.20 0.27
N GLU A 344 17.70 -8.84 0.94
CA GLU A 344 17.08 -10.08 0.45
C GLU A 344 16.26 -9.86 -0.83
N PHE A 345 15.50 -8.77 -0.92
CA PHE A 345 14.77 -8.44 -2.15
C PHE A 345 15.71 -8.07 -3.29
N SER A 346 16.84 -7.41 -3.00
CA SER A 346 17.88 -7.14 -3.98
C SER A 346 18.54 -8.42 -4.49
N LEU A 347 18.76 -9.43 -3.63
CA LEU A 347 19.23 -10.75 -4.05
C LEU A 347 18.21 -11.49 -4.93
N LEU A 348 16.91 -11.38 -4.61
CA LEU A 348 15.85 -11.94 -5.45
C LEU A 348 15.77 -11.25 -6.82
N LEU A 349 15.98 -9.95 -6.86
CA LEU A 349 16.02 -9.20 -8.12
C LEU A 349 17.26 -9.59 -8.93
N GLU A 350 18.44 -9.64 -8.29
CA GLU A 350 19.70 -10.07 -8.90
C GLU A 350 19.60 -11.45 -9.57
N SER A 351 18.98 -12.43 -8.89
CA SER A 351 18.87 -13.80 -9.41
C SER A 351 18.02 -13.91 -10.69
N LYS A 352 17.32 -12.83 -11.06
CA LYS A 352 16.45 -12.76 -12.23
C LYS A 352 16.99 -11.85 -13.33
N ILE A 353 18.17 -11.26 -13.15
CA ILE A 353 18.85 -10.47 -14.19
C ILE A 353 19.31 -11.42 -15.29
N ASP A 354 18.68 -11.32 -16.46
CA ASP A 354 19.12 -11.97 -17.70
C ASP A 354 20.24 -11.12 -18.33
N ASP A 355 21.39 -11.73 -18.64
CA ASP A 355 22.51 -11.02 -19.27
C ASP A 355 22.21 -10.56 -20.70
N ASN A 356 21.16 -11.09 -21.33
CA ASN A 356 20.68 -10.63 -22.64
C ASN A 356 19.76 -9.40 -22.55
N ASP A 357 19.31 -9.02 -21.35
CA ASP A 357 18.48 -7.83 -21.16
C ASP A 357 19.30 -6.55 -21.45
N PRO A 358 18.79 -5.59 -22.24
CA PRO A 358 19.51 -4.36 -22.57
C PRO A 358 19.95 -3.52 -21.36
N ASN A 359 19.23 -3.63 -20.24
CA ASN A 359 19.50 -2.90 -19.00
C ASN A 359 20.28 -3.71 -17.97
N ALA A 360 20.62 -4.98 -18.23
CA ALA A 360 21.22 -5.91 -17.28
C ALA A 360 22.41 -5.32 -16.50
N ALA A 361 23.35 -4.68 -17.20
CA ALA A 361 24.53 -4.08 -16.59
C ALA A 361 24.18 -2.91 -15.63
N LEU A 362 23.23 -2.06 -16.02
CA LEU A 362 22.78 -0.95 -15.19
C LEU A 362 21.97 -1.44 -13.99
N THR A 363 21.06 -2.41 -14.20
CA THR A 363 20.31 -3.05 -13.11
C THR A 363 21.26 -3.63 -12.08
N ARG A 364 22.25 -4.43 -12.54
CA ARG A 364 23.24 -5.07 -11.67
C ARG A 364 24.01 -4.04 -10.85
N LYS A 365 24.47 -2.95 -11.49
CA LYS A 365 25.14 -1.85 -10.78
C LYS A 365 24.27 -1.26 -9.67
N ARG A 366 22.97 -0.99 -9.91
CA ARG A 366 22.06 -0.42 -8.90
C ARG A 366 21.80 -1.41 -7.76
N VAL A 367 21.53 -2.66 -8.10
CA VAL A 367 21.30 -3.74 -7.14
C VAL A 367 22.54 -3.99 -6.28
N ASP A 368 23.73 -3.97 -6.87
CA ASP A 368 25.00 -4.08 -6.14
C ASP A 368 25.21 -2.91 -5.18
N SER A 369 24.88 -1.69 -5.61
CA SER A 369 24.94 -0.49 -4.75
C SER A 369 24.03 -0.64 -3.53
N ILE A 370 22.77 -1.01 -3.71
CA ILE A 370 21.81 -1.24 -2.62
C ILE A 370 22.32 -2.34 -1.68
N LYS A 371 22.77 -3.48 -2.22
CA LYS A 371 23.33 -4.57 -1.41
C LYS A 371 24.56 -4.14 -0.63
N GLN A 372 25.43 -3.34 -1.24
CA GLN A 372 26.65 -2.85 -0.60
C GLN A 372 26.30 -1.89 0.53
N THR A 373 25.38 -0.95 0.32
CA THR A 373 24.85 -0.05 1.36
C THR A 373 24.28 -0.85 2.53
N CYS A 374 23.49 -1.89 2.25
CA CYS A 374 22.95 -2.77 3.29
C CYS A 374 24.04 -3.56 4.04
N LYS A 375 25.06 -4.09 3.35
CA LYS A 375 26.20 -4.81 3.96
C LYS A 375 27.06 -3.89 4.81
N SER A 376 27.42 -2.73 4.28
CA SER A 376 28.25 -1.72 4.93
C SER A 376 27.60 -1.15 6.19
N SER A 377 26.28 -1.25 6.34
CA SER A 377 25.60 -0.90 7.59
C SER A 377 26.06 -1.72 8.80
N GLY A 378 26.53 -2.96 8.59
CA GLY A 378 26.86 -3.91 9.68
C GLY A 378 25.64 -4.45 10.44
N LEU A 379 24.41 -4.14 10.00
CA LEU A 379 23.16 -4.44 10.71
C LEU A 379 22.36 -5.62 10.11
N LEU A 380 22.91 -6.34 9.13
CA LEU A 380 22.20 -7.45 8.49
C LEU A 380 21.92 -8.60 9.47
N LYS A 381 20.66 -9.06 9.53
CA LYS A 381 20.26 -10.21 10.35
C LYS A 381 20.69 -11.51 9.68
N ARG A 382 20.97 -12.53 10.52
CA ARG A 382 21.28 -13.90 10.05
C ARG A 382 20.08 -14.63 9.45
N ARG A 383 18.86 -14.23 9.79
CA ARG A 383 17.59 -14.80 9.29
C ARG A 383 16.71 -13.66 8.81
N GLY A 384 16.18 -13.76 7.59
CA GLY A 384 15.18 -12.83 7.08
C GLY A 384 13.87 -13.50 6.66
N TYR A 385 13.33 -13.08 5.52
CA TYR A 385 11.94 -13.28 5.14
C TYR A 385 11.68 -14.56 4.34
N HIS A 386 12.72 -15.29 3.92
CA HIS A 386 12.60 -16.57 3.19
C HIS A 386 11.69 -16.43 1.94
N LEU A 387 12.02 -15.50 1.04
CA LEU A 387 11.14 -15.04 -0.04
C LEU A 387 10.56 -16.18 -0.91
N ASP A 388 11.42 -17.05 -1.46
CA ASP A 388 11.01 -18.09 -2.42
C ASP A 388 10.73 -19.47 -1.82
N LYS A 389 11.54 -19.92 -0.86
CA LYS A 389 11.47 -21.28 -0.32
C LYS A 389 11.10 -21.25 1.16
N SER A 390 10.07 -22.00 1.55
CA SER A 390 9.82 -22.26 2.97
C SER A 390 10.97 -23.12 3.52
N PRO A 391 11.56 -22.77 4.68
CA PRO A 391 12.54 -23.63 5.33
C PRO A 391 11.91 -24.93 5.84
N TYR A 392 10.57 -25.01 5.89
CA TYR A 392 9.83 -26.18 6.35
C TYR A 392 9.51 -27.13 5.19
N LYS A 393 9.99 -28.37 5.29
CA LYS A 393 9.58 -29.45 4.37
C LYS A 393 8.07 -29.72 4.58
N PRO A 394 7.27 -29.87 3.50
CA PRO A 394 5.81 -30.08 3.61
C PRO A 394 5.41 -31.27 4.51
N MET A 395 6.28 -32.26 4.61
CA MET A 395 6.09 -33.47 5.43
C MET A 395 6.06 -33.21 6.95
N LEU A 396 6.67 -32.12 7.45
CA LEU A 396 6.68 -31.79 8.88
C LEU A 396 5.49 -30.94 9.34
N VAL A 397 4.78 -30.30 8.40
CA VAL A 397 3.70 -29.36 8.72
C VAL A 397 2.35 -30.07 8.88
N SER A 398 2.16 -31.20 8.20
CA SER A 398 0.92 -32.02 8.22
C SER A 398 0.43 -32.41 9.64
N PRO A 399 1.27 -32.95 10.55
CA PRO A 399 0.79 -33.33 11.89
C PRO A 399 0.47 -32.14 12.81
N ILE A 400 1.12 -30.99 12.61
CA ILE A 400 0.85 -29.76 13.38
C ILE A 400 -0.48 -29.14 12.92
N ILE A 401 -0.72 -29.11 11.61
CA ILE A 401 -1.99 -28.67 11.03
C ILE A 401 -3.14 -29.54 11.52
N PHE A 402 -2.95 -30.87 11.53
CA PHE A 402 -3.97 -31.80 12.04
C PHE A 402 -4.32 -31.52 13.51
N LYS A 403 -3.31 -31.23 14.35
CA LYS A 403 -3.53 -30.86 15.75
C LYS A 403 -4.25 -29.51 15.90
N ILE A 404 -3.90 -28.49 15.11
CA ILE A 404 -4.55 -27.17 15.18
C ILE A 404 -6.02 -27.28 14.73
N VAL A 405 -6.30 -28.03 13.67
CA VAL A 405 -7.68 -28.27 13.19
C VAL A 405 -8.49 -29.03 14.24
N LEU A 406 -7.92 -30.06 14.87
CA LEU A 406 -8.58 -30.80 15.95
C LEU A 406 -8.88 -29.91 17.16
N ILE A 407 -7.97 -29.02 17.53
CA ILE A 407 -8.19 -28.05 18.62
C ILE A 407 -9.33 -27.09 18.24
N PHE A 408 -9.34 -26.56 17.01
CA PHE A 408 -10.40 -25.68 16.54
C PHE A 408 -11.77 -26.39 16.50
N CYS A 409 -11.83 -27.63 16.02
CA CYS A 409 -13.04 -28.44 16.03
C CYS A 409 -13.52 -28.74 17.47
N SER A 410 -12.59 -28.99 18.40
CA SER A 410 -12.91 -29.19 19.82
C SER A 410 -13.50 -27.93 20.45
N ILE A 411 -12.93 -26.75 20.17
CA ILE A 411 -13.44 -25.47 20.66
C ILE A 411 -14.85 -25.20 20.10
N ILE A 412 -15.07 -25.42 18.80
CA ILE A 412 -16.39 -25.26 18.18
C ILE A 412 -17.40 -26.23 18.81
N SER A 413 -17.02 -27.49 19.03
CA SER A 413 -17.87 -28.49 19.69
C SER A 413 -18.23 -28.08 21.12
N GLN A 414 -17.27 -27.54 21.89
CA GLN A 414 -17.52 -27.03 23.24
C GLN A 414 -18.47 -25.83 23.22
N VAL A 415 -18.27 -24.86 22.33
CA VAL A 415 -19.16 -23.70 22.19
C VAL A 415 -20.59 -24.14 21.84
N VAL A 416 -20.76 -25.09 20.92
CA VAL A 416 -22.07 -25.64 20.56
C VAL A 416 -22.72 -26.38 21.73
N SER A 417 -21.93 -27.13 22.52
CA SER A 417 -22.45 -27.84 23.69
C SER A 417 -22.91 -26.91 24.82
N VAL A 418 -22.18 -25.81 25.06
CA VAL A 418 -22.53 -24.78 26.06
C VAL A 418 -23.81 -24.04 25.66
N ILE A 419 -23.96 -23.71 24.38
CA ILE A 419 -25.20 -23.09 23.85
C ILE A 419 -26.40 -24.06 23.95
N SER A 420 -26.15 -25.37 23.92
CA SER A 420 -27.20 -26.40 24.00
C SER A 420 -27.63 -26.74 25.44
N SER A 421 -26.85 -26.34 26.46
CA SER A 421 -27.12 -26.63 27.88
C SER A 421 -27.85 -25.53 28.64
N ASP A 422 -27.97 -24.32 28.08
CA ASP A 422 -28.75 -23.21 28.68
C ASP A 422 -30.23 -23.34 28.29
N HIS A 423 -31.03 -23.85 29.23
CA HIS A 423 -32.44 -24.18 29.01
C HIS A 423 -33.39 -22.98 28.84
N ASP A 424 -32.91 -21.73 28.99
CA ASP A 424 -33.70 -20.50 28.84
C ASP A 424 -33.58 -19.81 27.46
N CYS A 425 -32.87 -20.41 26.49
CA CYS A 425 -32.72 -19.84 25.14
C CYS A 425 -33.30 -20.72 24.01
N SER A 426 -34.17 -21.68 24.33
CA SER A 426 -34.64 -22.68 23.37
C SER A 426 -35.68 -22.19 22.35
N SER A 427 -36.24 -20.99 22.48
CA SER A 427 -37.26 -20.48 21.53
C SER A 427 -36.77 -19.39 20.56
N ALA A 428 -35.68 -18.67 20.87
CA ALA A 428 -35.15 -17.62 20.00
C ALA A 428 -33.95 -18.10 19.15
N VAL A 429 -33.20 -19.09 19.61
CA VAL A 429 -31.98 -19.57 18.93
C VAL A 429 -32.28 -20.63 17.86
N GLY A 430 -33.37 -21.40 18.02
CA GLY A 430 -33.80 -22.42 17.04
C GLY A 430 -34.10 -21.85 15.66
N TYR A 431 -34.67 -20.64 15.58
CA TYR A 431 -34.95 -19.96 14.31
C TYR A 431 -33.68 -19.36 13.67
N TYR A 432 -32.72 -18.91 14.46
CA TYR A 432 -31.47 -18.39 13.93
C TYR A 432 -30.54 -19.49 13.41
N ILE A 433 -30.51 -20.67 14.05
CA ILE A 433 -29.64 -21.76 13.61
C ILE A 433 -30.24 -22.51 12.41
N TRP A 434 -31.54 -22.83 12.40
CA TRP A 434 -32.15 -23.53 11.26
C TRP A 434 -32.39 -22.63 10.03
N GLY A 435 -32.60 -21.32 10.23
CA GLY A 435 -32.62 -20.36 9.12
C GLY A 435 -31.25 -20.17 8.46
N THR A 436 -30.16 -20.35 9.23
CA THR A 436 -28.80 -20.29 8.70
C THR A 436 -28.41 -21.60 8.01
N VAL A 437 -28.82 -22.76 8.52
CA VAL A 437 -28.49 -24.09 7.93
C VAL A 437 -29.14 -24.32 6.56
N TYR A 438 -30.31 -23.76 6.26
CA TYR A 438 -30.91 -23.82 4.92
C TYR A 438 -30.44 -22.71 3.95
N GLN A 439 -29.60 -21.77 4.40
CA GLN A 439 -28.85 -20.84 3.53
C GLN A 439 -27.36 -21.16 3.41
N VAL A 440 -26.85 -22.21 4.09
CA VAL A 440 -25.53 -22.77 3.78
C VAL A 440 -25.62 -23.64 2.53
N LYS A 441 -25.67 -22.99 1.36
CA LYS A 441 -25.00 -23.53 0.17
C LYS A 441 -23.50 -23.60 0.48
N PRO A 442 -22.79 -24.62 -0.01
CA PRO A 442 -21.53 -25.07 0.57
C PRO A 442 -20.47 -23.97 0.58
N LEU A 443 -19.80 -23.83 1.72
CA LEU A 443 -18.56 -23.05 1.94
C LEU A 443 -17.38 -23.63 1.14
N LEU A 444 -17.51 -23.57 -0.18
CA LEU A 444 -16.50 -23.85 -1.21
C LEU A 444 -16.73 -22.85 -2.37
N PRO A 445 -16.29 -21.59 -2.20
CA PRO A 445 -15.71 -20.87 -3.33
C PRO A 445 -14.54 -20.01 -2.85
N PHE A 446 -13.41 -20.62 -2.49
CA PHE A 446 -12.14 -19.87 -2.31
C PHE A 446 -10.92 -20.58 -2.92
N PHE A 447 -11.18 -21.65 -3.68
CA PHE A 447 -10.24 -22.27 -4.60
C PHE A 447 -10.86 -22.25 -6.00
N HIS A 448 -10.97 -21.07 -6.62
CA HIS A 448 -10.90 -20.83 -8.06
C HIS A 448 -11.21 -19.36 -8.38
N MET A 449 -10.53 -18.86 -9.41
CA MET A 449 -10.43 -17.48 -9.93
C MET A 449 -9.45 -16.61 -9.13
N GLU A 450 -8.25 -16.25 -9.61
CA GLU A 450 -7.69 -16.24 -10.98
C GLU A 450 -6.27 -16.81 -10.99
N THR A 451 -5.98 -17.51 -12.09
CA THR A 451 -4.66 -17.76 -12.66
C THR A 451 -3.93 -16.47 -12.98
#